data_AF-A0A1Y3XUM0-F1
#
_entry.id   AF-A0A1Y3XUM0-F1
#
_cell.length_a   1.000
_cell.length_b   1.000
_cell.length_c   1.000
_cell.angle_alpha   90.00
_cell.angle_beta   90.00
_cell.angle_gamma   90.00
#
_symmetry.space_group_name_H-M   'P 1'
#
loop_
_entity.id
_entity.type
_entity.pdbx_description
1 polymer ?
#
loop_
_entity_poly.entity_id
_entity_poly.type
_entity_poly.pdbx_seq_one_letter_code
_entity_poly.pdbx_strand_id
1 'polypeptide(L)'
;MIWLIKLSGAVLVGAAGFLFGAEQAAVLQRRAAFWAELANMLAQIQDAVYYRALATPCLLEELRTGNYPHLMLGECLALESYRFPAYIPPGDSAPFHPLFEQIGQVSAQELCGQMPYYIELARQNGARQEKDYRAAVRLYPQAGVCAGLMAALLLL
;
A
#
# COMPACT_ATOMS: atom_id res chain seq x y z
N MET A 1 -36.05 -23.76 -20.23
CA MET A 1 -35.43 -23.86 -18.88
C MET A 1 -33.90 -23.92 -18.93
N ILE A 2 -33.28 -24.79 -19.74
CA ILE A 2 -31.81 -24.92 -19.83
C ILE A 2 -31.10 -23.61 -20.28
N TRP A 3 -31.69 -22.85 -21.21
CA TRP A 3 -31.12 -21.58 -21.68
C TRP A 3 -31.03 -20.49 -20.60
N LEU A 4 -32.01 -20.41 -19.68
CA LEU A 4 -32.01 -19.44 -18.59
C LEU A 4 -30.90 -19.72 -17.58
N ILE A 5 -30.63 -20.99 -17.29
CA ILE A 5 -29.56 -21.42 -16.37
C ILE A 5 -28.17 -21.11 -16.95
N LYS A 6 -28.00 -21.31 -18.25
CA LYS A 6 -26.76 -20.97 -18.96
C LYS A 6 -26.50 -19.47 -18.96
N LEU A 7 -27.52 -18.66 -19.27
CA LEU A 7 -27.42 -17.20 -19.29
C LEU A 7 -27.11 -16.63 -17.89
N SER A 8 -27.74 -17.17 -16.83
CA SER A 8 -27.40 -16.80 -15.45
C SER A 8 -25.97 -17.18 -15.08
N GLY A 9 -25.45 -18.31 -15.54
CA GLY A 9 -24.08 -18.74 -15.30
C GLY A 9 -23.04 -17.83 -15.95
N ALA A 10 -23.27 -17.40 -17.19
CA ALA A 10 -22.38 -16.48 -17.91
C ALA A 10 -22.28 -15.11 -17.20
N VAL A 11 -23.43 -14.58 -16.74
CA VAL A 11 -23.47 -13.31 -15.99
C VAL A 11 -22.76 -13.44 -14.65
N LEU A 12 -22.91 -14.58 -13.95
CA LEU A 12 -22.23 -14.84 -12.67
C LEU A 12 -20.71 -14.91 -12.81
N VAL A 13 -20.21 -15.56 -13.86
CA VAL A 13 -18.76 -15.66 -14.14
C VAL A 13 -18.17 -14.31 -14.53
N GLY A 14 -18.89 -13.53 -15.36
CA GLY A 14 -18.50 -12.17 -15.71
C GLY A 14 -18.46 -11.24 -14.49
N ALA A 15 -19.48 -11.31 -13.62
CA ALA A 15 -19.54 -10.53 -12.39
C ALA A 15 -18.43 -10.92 -11.40
N ALA A 16 -18.15 -12.22 -11.25
CA ALA A 16 -17.09 -12.72 -10.38
C ALA A 16 -15.69 -12.24 -10.84
N GLY A 17 -15.41 -12.31 -12.15
CA GLY A 17 -14.15 -11.80 -12.72
C GLY A 17 -13.98 -10.29 -12.56
N PHE A 18 -15.08 -9.53 -12.72
CA PHE A 18 -15.07 -8.08 -12.51
C PHE A 18 -14.83 -7.70 -11.05
N LEU A 19 -15.53 -8.37 -10.12
CA LEU A 19 -15.37 -8.14 -8.67
C LEU A 19 -13.95 -8.48 -8.21
N PHE A 20 -13.40 -9.60 -8.66
CA PHE A 20 -12.04 -10.00 -8.31
C PHE A 20 -10.99 -8.99 -8.83
N GLY A 21 -11.16 -8.49 -10.05
CA GLY A 21 -10.30 -7.44 -10.61
C GLY A 21 -10.42 -6.10 -9.88
N ALA A 22 -11.63 -5.73 -9.44
CA ALA A 22 -11.87 -4.51 -8.67
C ALA A 22 -11.22 -4.56 -7.28
N GLU A 23 -11.33 -5.69 -6.59
CA GLU A 23 -10.65 -5.94 -5.31
C GLU A 23 -9.13 -5.83 -5.47
N GLN A 24 -8.58 -6.44 -6.53
CA GLN A 24 -7.13 -6.42 -6.78
C GLN A 24 -6.63 -5.00 -7.10
N ALA A 25 -7.41 -4.22 -7.85
CA ALA A 25 -7.13 -2.81 -8.11
C ALA A 25 -7.22 -1.97 -6.81
N ALA A 26 -8.20 -2.21 -5.95
CA ALA A 26 -8.34 -1.51 -4.67
C ALA A 26 -7.14 -1.79 -3.73
N VAL A 27 -6.63 -3.03 -3.71
CA VAL A 27 -5.42 -3.37 -2.94
C VAL A 27 -4.20 -2.61 -3.47
N LEU A 28 -3.99 -2.55 -4.79
CA LEU A 28 -2.88 -1.81 -5.38
C LEU A 28 -2.97 -0.30 -5.08
N GLN A 29 -4.16 0.26 -5.14
CA GLN A 29 -4.39 1.67 -4.79
C GLN A 29 -4.09 1.93 -3.31
N ARG A 30 -4.54 1.06 -2.39
CA ARG A 30 -4.22 1.16 -0.95
C ARG A 30 -2.72 1.06 -0.70
N ARG A 31 -2.01 0.19 -1.41
CA ARG A 31 -0.55 0.07 -1.33
C ARG A 31 0.14 1.36 -1.79
N ALA A 32 -0.29 1.93 -2.92
CA ALA A 32 0.26 3.20 -3.41
C ALA A 32 0.05 4.34 -2.38
N ALA A 33 -1.16 4.44 -1.81
CA ALA A 33 -1.46 5.42 -0.75
C ALA A 33 -0.58 5.21 0.49
N PHE A 34 -0.41 3.97 0.94
CA PHE A 34 0.49 3.62 2.03
C PHE A 34 1.91 4.13 1.81
N TRP A 35 2.49 3.88 0.63
CA TRP A 35 3.87 4.30 0.35
C TRP A 35 4.03 5.82 0.27
N ALA A 36 3.02 6.53 -0.23
CA ALA A 36 2.99 7.98 -0.22
C ALA A 36 2.91 8.53 1.21
N GLU A 37 2.04 7.95 2.04
CA GLU A 37 1.95 8.29 3.46
C GLU A 37 3.26 8.00 4.20
N LEU A 38 3.90 6.85 3.93
CA LEU A 38 5.18 6.49 4.53
C LEU A 38 6.27 7.52 4.18
N ALA A 39 6.38 7.90 2.91
CA ALA A 39 7.35 8.91 2.48
C ALA A 39 7.13 10.26 3.17
N ASN A 40 5.87 10.68 3.31
CA ASN A 40 5.50 11.91 4.00
C ASN A 40 5.78 11.83 5.51
N MET A 41 5.48 10.69 6.13
CA MET A 41 5.78 10.44 7.53
C MET A 41 7.28 10.54 7.76
N LEU A 42 8.11 9.82 6.97
CA LEU A 42 9.57 9.86 7.11
C LEU A 42 10.14 11.28 6.94
N ALA A 43 9.59 12.08 6.02
CA ALA A 43 9.96 13.49 5.90
C ALA A 43 9.58 14.29 7.16
N GLN A 44 8.40 14.07 7.73
CA GLN A 44 8.00 14.70 9.00
C GLN A 44 8.90 14.28 10.16
N ILE A 45 9.32 13.01 10.23
CA ILE A 45 10.30 12.54 11.23
C ILE A 45 11.62 13.28 11.06
N GLN A 46 12.13 13.40 9.82
CA GLN A 46 13.36 14.13 9.53
C GLN A 46 13.27 15.58 10.01
N ASP A 47 12.19 16.27 9.68
CA ASP A 47 11.99 17.66 10.07
C ASP A 47 11.90 17.82 11.59
N ALA A 48 11.17 16.94 12.27
CA ALA A 48 11.02 16.96 13.72
C ALA A 48 12.34 16.68 14.44
N VAL A 49 13.13 15.74 13.95
CA VAL A 49 14.42 15.36 14.55
C VAL A 49 15.48 16.43 14.25
N TYR A 50 15.56 16.92 13.02
CA TYR A 50 16.59 17.87 12.59
C TYR A 50 16.37 19.28 13.17
N TYR A 51 15.14 19.80 13.12
CA TYR A 51 14.88 21.19 13.50
C TYR A 51 14.40 21.36 14.94
N ARG A 52 13.75 20.34 15.52
CA ARG A 52 13.08 20.46 16.82
C ARG A 52 13.67 19.56 17.90
N ALA A 53 14.60 18.68 17.55
CA ALA A 53 15.24 17.72 18.46
C ALA A 53 14.22 16.95 19.33
N LEU A 54 13.06 16.59 18.76
CA LEU A 54 12.02 15.88 19.50
C LEU A 54 12.52 14.50 19.97
N ALA A 55 12.16 14.15 21.20
CA ALA A 55 12.30 12.79 21.69
C ALA A 55 11.29 11.84 21.01
N THR A 56 11.69 10.58 20.83
CA THR A 56 10.91 9.54 20.14
C THR A 56 9.43 9.40 20.58
N PRO A 57 9.07 9.42 21.88
CA PRO A 57 7.67 9.28 22.28
C PRO A 57 6.78 10.46 21.85
N CYS A 58 7.30 11.70 21.90
CA CYS A 58 6.57 12.88 21.43
C CYS A 58 6.37 12.85 19.90
N LEU A 59 7.31 12.22 19.19
CA LEU A 59 7.27 12.10 17.75
C LEU A 59 6.15 11.15 17.30
N LEU A 60 5.92 10.03 18.00
CA LEU A 60 4.79 9.15 17.70
C LEU A 60 3.43 9.83 17.93
N GLU A 61 3.30 10.64 18.99
CA GLU A 61 2.07 11.41 19.24
C GLU A 61 1.80 12.41 18.10
N GLU A 62 2.82 13.16 17.68
CA GLU A 62 2.70 14.09 16.55
C GLU A 62 2.31 13.36 15.26
N LEU A 63 2.95 12.23 14.96
CA LEU A 63 2.61 11.41 13.79
C LEU A 63 1.19 10.85 13.84
N ARG A 64 0.65 10.50 15.02
CA ARG A 64 -0.74 10.05 15.16
C ARG A 64 -1.75 11.16 14.94
N THR A 65 -1.37 12.42 15.19
CA THR A 65 -2.19 13.58 14.78
C THR A 65 -2.08 13.84 13.27
N GLY A 66 -0.99 13.39 12.65
CA GLY A 66 -0.85 13.31 11.21
C GLY A 66 -1.88 12.33 10.62
N ASN A 67 -2.61 12.78 9.60
CA ASN A 67 -3.64 11.98 8.96
C ASN A 67 -3.02 10.88 8.08
N TYR A 68 -2.59 9.78 8.70
CA TYR A 68 -1.96 8.62 8.05
C TYR A 68 -2.77 7.33 8.24
N PRO A 69 -4.00 7.24 7.69
CA PRO A 69 -4.91 6.13 7.93
C PRO A 69 -4.36 4.77 7.45
N HIS A 70 -3.49 4.75 6.43
CA HIS A 70 -2.96 3.50 5.89
C HIS A 70 -1.73 3.01 6.67
N LEU A 71 -1.07 3.88 7.45
CA LEU A 71 0.07 3.49 8.28
C LEU A 71 -0.34 2.79 9.58
N MET A 72 -1.63 2.77 9.94
CA MET A 72 -2.14 2.08 11.14
C MET A 72 -1.44 2.50 12.45
N LEU A 73 -1.01 3.77 12.54
CA LEU A 73 -0.25 4.31 13.69
C LEU A 73 -1.04 4.31 15.02
N GLY A 74 -2.37 4.17 14.96
CA GLY A 74 -3.22 4.05 16.16
C GLY A 74 -2.92 2.80 16.98
N GLU A 75 -2.44 1.73 16.35
CA GLU A 75 -2.07 0.46 17.02
C GLU A 75 -0.57 0.40 17.35
N CYS A 76 0.23 1.33 16.84
CA CYS A 76 1.67 1.37 17.04
C CYS A 76 2.00 1.88 18.45
N LEU A 77 2.61 1.06 19.31
CA LEU A 77 2.98 1.47 20.68
C LEU A 77 4.28 2.28 20.74
N ALA A 78 5.22 1.96 19.86
CA ALA A 78 6.54 2.58 19.78
C ALA A 78 7.06 2.46 18.34
N LEU A 79 7.73 3.51 17.85
CA LEU A 79 8.20 3.58 16.45
C LEU A 79 9.25 2.50 16.15
N GLU A 80 10.06 2.16 17.14
CA GLU A 80 11.08 1.11 17.08
C GLU A 80 10.49 -0.28 16.82
N SER A 81 9.20 -0.43 17.15
CA SER A 81 8.44 -1.68 17.01
C SER A 81 7.38 -1.60 15.91
N TYR A 82 7.45 -0.60 15.02
CA TYR A 82 6.46 -0.40 13.97
C TYR A 82 6.30 -1.64 13.09
N ARG A 83 5.04 -2.06 12.92
CA ARG A 83 4.68 -3.22 12.10
C ARG A 83 3.96 -2.75 10.84
N PHE A 84 4.45 -3.21 9.70
CA PHE A 84 3.81 -2.95 8.42
C PHE A 84 2.46 -3.70 8.34
N PRO A 85 1.42 -3.10 7.74
CA PRO A 85 0.15 -3.76 7.52
C PRO A 85 0.30 -5.04 6.68
N ALA A 86 -0.52 -6.06 6.96
CA ALA A 86 -0.42 -7.37 6.31
C ALA A 86 -0.61 -7.35 4.77
N TYR A 87 -1.24 -6.30 4.24
CA TYR A 87 -1.39 -6.14 2.79
C TYR A 87 -0.12 -5.62 2.10
N ILE A 88 0.91 -5.19 2.84
CA ILE A 88 2.21 -4.81 2.29
C ILE A 88 3.09 -6.07 2.17
N PRO A 89 3.66 -6.37 0.98
CA PRO A 89 4.53 -7.51 0.82
C PRO A 89 5.78 -7.40 1.70
N PRO A 90 6.21 -8.49 2.37
CA PRO A 90 7.40 -8.47 3.23
C PRO A 90 8.67 -8.14 2.45
N GLY A 91 8.74 -8.49 1.16
CA GLY A 91 9.86 -8.10 0.29
C GLY A 91 9.99 -6.60 0.09
N ASP A 92 8.89 -5.86 0.10
CA ASP A 92 8.88 -4.41 -0.09
C ASP A 92 9.11 -3.66 1.24
N SER A 93 8.67 -4.23 2.36
CA SER A 93 8.84 -3.64 3.70
C SER A 93 10.15 -4.00 4.38
N ALA A 94 10.77 -5.14 4.04
CA ALA A 94 12.00 -5.63 4.65
C ALA A 94 13.13 -4.58 4.74
N PRO A 95 13.39 -3.77 3.69
CA PRO A 95 14.43 -2.76 3.74
C PRO A 95 14.20 -1.68 4.81
N PHE A 96 12.96 -1.43 5.22
CA PHE A 96 12.62 -0.35 6.15
C PHE A 96 12.71 -0.75 7.62
N HIS A 97 12.70 -2.04 7.96
CA HIS A 97 12.77 -2.48 9.36
C HIS A 97 13.98 -1.92 10.12
N PRO A 98 15.22 -1.95 9.56
CA PRO A 98 16.38 -1.39 10.24
C PRO A 98 16.25 0.10 10.54
N LEU A 99 15.58 0.87 9.68
CA LEU A 99 15.35 2.30 9.92
C LEU A 99 14.52 2.50 11.19
N PHE A 100 13.41 1.78 11.33
CA PHE A 100 12.53 1.91 12.49
C PHE A 100 13.24 1.44 13.77
N GLU A 101 13.92 0.30 13.73
CA GLU A 101 14.69 -0.22 14.88
C GLU A 101 15.79 0.75 15.35
N GLN A 102 16.36 1.55 14.44
CA GLN A 102 17.38 2.54 14.75
C GLN A 102 16.83 3.84 15.35
N ILE A 103 15.53 4.14 15.20
CA ILE A 103 14.91 5.33 15.79
C ILE A 103 15.12 5.28 17.31
N GLY A 104 15.62 6.37 17.89
CA GLY A 104 15.91 6.45 19.33
C GLY A 104 17.20 5.75 19.78
N GLN A 105 17.86 4.97 18.92
CA GLN A 105 19.15 4.32 19.22
C GLN A 105 20.34 5.07 18.61
N VAL A 106 20.18 5.61 17.41
CA VAL A 106 21.24 6.35 16.71
C VAL A 106 21.12 7.86 16.93
N SER A 107 22.20 8.59 16.63
CA SER A 107 22.17 10.05 16.71
C SER A 107 21.18 10.65 15.71
N ALA A 108 20.62 11.80 16.06
CA ALA A 108 19.72 12.57 15.17
C ALA A 108 20.36 12.83 13.79
N GLN A 109 21.66 13.12 13.76
CA GLN A 109 22.40 13.40 12.53
C GLN A 109 22.54 12.15 11.64
N GLU A 110 22.80 10.99 12.24
CA GLU A 110 22.90 9.72 11.51
C GLU A 110 21.54 9.28 10.96
N LEU A 111 20.48 9.37 11.77
CA LEU A 111 19.11 9.10 11.32
C LEU A 111 18.70 10.02 10.16
N CYS A 112 18.97 11.33 10.29
CA CYS A 112 18.66 12.30 9.25
C CYS A 112 19.49 12.10 7.98
N GLY A 113 20.73 11.60 8.10
CA GLY A 113 21.59 11.27 6.96
C GLY A 113 21.06 10.11 6.12
N GLN A 114 20.40 9.14 6.75
CA GLN A 114 19.81 7.99 6.06
C GLN A 114 18.41 8.27 5.50
N MET A 115 17.67 9.23 6.07
CA MET A 115 16.27 9.47 5.72
C MET A 115 16.00 9.73 4.22
N PRO A 116 16.81 10.53 3.50
CA PRO A 116 16.57 10.79 2.07
C PRO A 116 16.52 9.51 1.23
N TYR A 117 17.36 8.51 1.55
CA TYR A 117 17.35 7.22 0.87
C TYR A 117 16.02 6.49 1.07
N TYR A 118 15.52 6.41 2.31
CA TYR A 118 14.28 5.70 2.60
C TYR A 118 13.02 6.44 2.10
N ILE A 119 13.02 7.77 2.13
CA ILE A 119 11.96 8.58 1.51
C ILE A 119 11.88 8.27 0.01
N GLU A 120 13.02 8.24 -0.67
CA GLU A 120 13.07 7.94 -2.09
C GLU A 120 12.69 6.49 -2.39
N LEU A 121 13.13 5.54 -1.57
CA LEU A 121 12.73 4.13 -1.68
C LEU A 121 11.21 3.96 -1.54
N ALA A 122 10.59 4.66 -0.58
CA ALA A 122 9.14 4.66 -0.41
C ALA A 122 8.44 5.27 -1.64
N ARG A 123 8.95 6.37 -2.20
CA ARG A 123 8.42 6.96 -3.44
C ARG A 123 8.52 6.02 -4.63
N GLN A 124 9.63 5.30 -4.78
CA GLN A 124 9.83 4.33 -5.85
C GLN A 124 8.85 3.16 -5.72
N ASN A 125 8.65 2.64 -4.51
CA ASN A 125 7.64 1.61 -4.24
C ASN A 125 6.23 2.13 -4.56
N GLY A 126 5.89 3.35 -4.14
CA GLY A 126 4.62 3.98 -4.48
C GLY A 126 4.40 4.13 -5.99
N ALA A 127 5.41 4.62 -6.72
CA ALA A 127 5.35 4.78 -8.17
C ALA A 127 5.21 3.44 -8.90
N ARG A 128 5.87 2.39 -8.41
CA ARG A 128 5.71 1.03 -8.93
C ARG A 128 4.28 0.51 -8.73
N GLN A 129 3.73 0.64 -7.52
CA GLN A 129 2.37 0.20 -7.22
C GLN A 129 1.32 0.99 -8.01
N GLU A 130 1.52 2.30 -8.21
CA GLU A 130 0.66 3.14 -9.06
C GLU A 130 0.71 2.71 -10.54
N LYS A 131 1.89 2.35 -11.05
CA LYS A 131 2.04 1.81 -12.41
C LYS A 131 1.31 0.49 -12.57
N ASP A 132 1.45 -0.40 -11.59
CA ASP A 132 0.78 -1.71 -11.57
C ASP A 132 -0.74 -1.53 -11.45
N TYR A 133 -1.22 -0.58 -10.64
CA TYR A 133 -2.62 -0.18 -10.55
C TYR A 133 -3.16 0.30 -11.91
N ARG A 134 -2.46 1.22 -12.58
CA ARG A 134 -2.89 1.72 -13.90
C ARG A 134 -2.93 0.62 -14.95
N ALA A 135 -2.01 -0.33 -14.89
CA ALA A 135 -2.03 -1.50 -15.76
C ALA A 135 -3.24 -2.39 -15.45
N ALA A 136 -3.45 -2.73 -14.18
CA ALA A 136 -4.59 -3.49 -13.68
C ALA A 136 -5.93 -2.90 -14.16
N VAL A 137 -6.17 -1.60 -13.93
CA VAL A 137 -7.41 -0.92 -14.32
C VAL A 137 -7.67 -1.00 -15.83
N ARG A 138 -6.63 -1.06 -16.67
CA ARG A 138 -6.78 -1.24 -18.12
C ARG A 138 -7.04 -2.70 -18.52
N LEU A 139 -6.38 -3.64 -17.86
CA LEU A 139 -6.39 -5.06 -18.20
C LEU A 139 -7.64 -5.80 -17.67
N TYR A 140 -8.08 -5.53 -16.44
CA TYR A 140 -9.23 -6.22 -15.84
C TYR A 140 -10.57 -6.06 -16.59
N PRO A 141 -10.96 -4.88 -17.10
CA PRO A 141 -12.18 -4.78 -17.90
C PRO A 141 -12.07 -5.58 -19.20
N GLN A 142 -10.89 -5.63 -19.82
CA GLN A 142 -10.68 -6.41 -21.05
C GLN A 142 -10.72 -7.92 -20.79
N ALA A 143 -10.09 -8.37 -19.70
CA ALA A 143 -10.11 -9.77 -19.29
C ALA A 143 -11.52 -10.23 -18.87
N GLY A 144 -12.28 -9.38 -18.16
CA GLY A 144 -13.67 -9.66 -17.79
C GLY A 144 -14.60 -9.78 -19.00
N VAL A 145 -14.43 -8.91 -20.01
CA VAL A 145 -15.17 -9.01 -21.27
C VAL A 145 -14.79 -10.28 -22.03
N CYS A 146 -13.51 -10.61 -22.17
CA CYS A 146 -13.06 -11.83 -22.85
C CYS A 146 -13.52 -13.11 -22.13
N ALA A 147 -13.46 -13.16 -20.80
CA ALA A 147 -13.96 -14.28 -20.01
C ALA A 147 -15.48 -14.45 -20.14
N GLY A 148 -16.23 -13.34 -20.11
CA GLY A 148 -17.67 -13.34 -20.36
C GLY A 148 -18.04 -13.82 -21.77
N LEU A 149 -17.26 -13.43 -22.78
CA LEU A 149 -17.48 -13.82 -24.17
C LEU A 149 -17.13 -15.29 -24.42
N MET A 150 -16.03 -15.78 -23.83
CA MET A 150 -15.66 -17.20 -23.86
C MET A 150 -16.68 -18.08 -23.11
N ALA A 151 -17.19 -17.62 -21.96
CA ALA A 151 -18.26 -18.32 -21.26
C ALA A 151 -19.55 -18.36 -22.09
N ALA A 152 -19.92 -17.25 -22.75
CA ALA A 152 -21.07 -17.20 -23.65
C ALA A 152 -20.91 -18.15 -24.85
N LEU A 153 -19.71 -18.25 -25.42
CA LEU A 153 -19.39 -19.18 -26.51
C LEU A 153 -19.39 -20.65 -26.08
N LEU A 154 -18.90 -20.97 -24.88
CA LEU A 154 -18.93 -22.33 -24.32
C LEU A 154 -20.33 -22.77 -23.87
N LEU A 155 -21.24 -21.82 -23.67
CA LEU A 155 -22.63 -22.07 -23.29
C LEU A 155 -23.58 -22.11 -24.49
N LEU A 156 -23.16 -21.70 -25.69
CA LEU A 156 -23.85 -21.98 -26.95
C LEU A 156 -23.80 -23.50 -27.25
#